data_AF-A0A7J3AP06-F1
#
_entry.id   AF-A0A7J3AP06-F1
#
_cell.length_a   1.000
_cell.length_b   1.000
_cell.length_c   1.000
_cell.angle_alpha   90.00
_cell.angle_beta   90.00
_cell.angle_gamma   90.00
#
_symmetry.space_group_name_H-M   'P 1'
#
loop_
_entity.id
_entity.type
_entity.pdbx_description
1 polymer ?
#
loop_
_entity_poly.entity_id
_entity_poly.type
_entity_poly.pdbx_seq_one_letter_code
_entity_poly.pdbx_strand_id
1 'polypeptide(L)'
;MPDIGGKAKEREYGLSELAKKVQALTRDKDIRLRVDERVQEFNRLRTKGEDGDWFSELCFCIMTANSTARLGMKIQSDLGAGCITAKREEVEALLRNHG
;
A
#
# COMPACT_ATOMS: atom_id res chain seq x y z
N MET A 1 9.12 39.19 20.41
CA MET A 1 8.28 38.70 19.30
C MET A 1 8.79 37.33 18.88
N PRO A 2 7.95 36.29 18.76
CA PRO A 2 8.40 34.99 18.28
C PRO A 2 8.83 35.10 16.81
N ASP A 3 10.00 34.55 16.49
CA ASP A 3 10.55 34.47 15.13
C ASP A 3 9.71 33.49 14.29
N ILE A 4 8.85 34.07 13.46
CA ILE A 4 7.96 33.36 12.54
C ILE A 4 8.72 32.97 11.24
N GLY A 5 9.90 33.55 11.00
CA GLY A 5 10.69 33.36 9.79
C GLY A 5 11.56 32.10 9.82
N GLY A 6 12.05 31.70 10.98
CA GLY A 6 12.85 30.48 11.16
C GLY A 6 12.11 29.20 10.77
N LYS A 7 10.87 29.01 11.25
CA LYS A 7 10.07 27.79 11.01
C LYS A 7 9.63 27.63 9.55
N ALA A 8 9.42 28.73 8.83
CA ALA A 8 9.06 28.69 7.41
C ALA A 8 10.25 28.25 6.55
N LYS A 9 11.44 28.82 6.81
CA LYS A 9 12.68 28.45 6.12
C LYS A 9 13.12 27.01 6.42
N GLU A 10 12.96 26.54 7.66
CA GLU A 10 13.26 25.14 8.02
C GLU A 10 12.34 24.15 7.29
N ARG A 11 11.05 24.45 7.15
CA ARG A 11 10.10 23.62 6.38
C ARG A 11 10.42 23.59 4.90
N GLU A 12 10.74 24.75 4.31
CA GLU A 12 11.14 24.85 2.91
C GLU A 12 12.41 24.04 2.62
N TYR A 13 13.41 24.15 3.51
CA TYR A 13 14.63 23.35 3.43
C TYR A 13 14.34 21.84 3.56
N GLY A 14 13.53 21.44 4.55
CA GLY A 14 13.15 20.04 4.74
C GLY A 14 12.42 19.44 3.53
N LEU A 15 11.53 20.20 2.89
CA LEU A 15 10.85 19.78 1.68
C LEU A 15 11.81 19.62 0.49
N SER A 16 12.74 20.57 0.33
CA SER A 16 13.77 20.51 -0.71
C SER A 16 14.67 19.28 -0.54
N GLU A 17 15.09 18.98 0.69
CA GLU A 17 15.92 17.82 0.98
C GLU A 17 15.16 16.49 0.76
N LEU A 18 13.88 16.42 1.15
CA LEU A 18 13.06 15.24 0.85
C LEU A 18 12.89 15.06 -0.67
N ALA A 19 12.60 16.13 -1.40
CA ALA A 19 12.44 16.07 -2.85
C ALA A 19 13.72 15.58 -3.55
N LYS A 20 14.89 16.06 -3.13
CA LYS A 20 16.19 15.58 -3.64
C LYS A 20 16.38 14.08 -3.37
N LYS A 21 16.04 13.60 -2.17
CA LYS A 21 16.12 12.17 -1.83
C LYS A 21 15.20 11.33 -2.70
N VAL A 22 13.95 11.74 -2.88
CA VAL A 22 13.00 11.04 -3.77
C VAL A 22 13.49 11.04 -5.22
N GLN A 23 13.97 12.17 -5.73
CA GLN A 23 14.56 12.26 -7.09
C GLN A 23 15.80 11.38 -7.26
N ALA A 24 16.58 11.15 -6.21
CA ALA A 24 17.69 10.20 -6.27
C ALA A 24 17.17 8.77 -6.42
N LEU A 25 16.12 8.40 -5.67
CA LEU A 25 15.49 7.07 -5.77
C LEU A 25 14.84 6.82 -7.14
N THR A 26 14.28 7.83 -7.80
CA THR A 26 13.70 7.66 -9.16
C THR A 26 14.75 7.47 -10.25
N ARG A 27 16.02 7.81 -9.98
CA ARG A 27 17.15 7.58 -10.89
C ARG A 27 17.83 6.23 -10.65
N ASP A 28 17.60 5.61 -9.49
CA ASP A 28 18.03 4.25 -9.21
C ASP A 28 17.23 3.26 -10.08
N LYS A 29 17.94 2.47 -10.89
CA LYS A 29 17.33 1.58 -11.88
C LYS A 29 16.51 0.47 -11.22
N ASP A 30 17.00 -0.09 -10.11
CA ASP A 30 16.39 -1.24 -9.45
C ASP A 30 15.15 -0.81 -8.67
N ILE A 31 15.23 0.35 -8.00
CA ILE A 31 14.06 0.92 -7.32
C ILE A 31 12.99 1.32 -8.33
N ARG A 32 13.38 2.00 -9.41
CA ARG A 32 12.45 2.41 -10.46
C ARG A 32 11.74 1.21 -11.07
N LEU A 33 12.49 0.16 -11.43
CA LEU A 33 11.91 -1.06 -11.99
C LEU A 33 10.85 -1.67 -11.05
N ARG A 34 11.16 -1.79 -9.75
CA ARG A 34 10.24 -2.36 -8.76
C ARG A 34 8.97 -1.53 -8.59
N VAL A 35 9.09 -0.20 -8.62
CA VAL A 35 7.93 0.71 -8.54
C VAL A 35 7.09 0.62 -9.81
N ASP A 36 7.73 0.66 -10.99
CA ASP A 36 7.05 0.58 -12.27
C ASP A 36 6.30 -0.75 -12.43
N GLU A 37 6.91 -1.88 -12.04
CA GLU A 37 6.27 -3.20 -12.04
C GLU A 37 5.01 -3.20 -11.16
N ARG A 38 5.09 -2.67 -9.94
CA ARG A 38 3.93 -2.55 -9.03
C ARG A 38 2.83 -1.65 -9.59
N VAL A 39 3.19 -0.53 -10.22
CA VAL A 39 2.21 0.35 -10.89
C VAL A 39 1.53 -0.36 -12.06
N GLN A 40 2.27 -1.18 -12.81
CA GLN A 40 1.70 -1.99 -13.89
C GLN A 40 0.73 -3.07 -13.38
N GLU A 41 0.99 -3.68 -12.22
CA GLU A 41 0.05 -4.59 -11.55
C GLU A 41 -1.31 -3.90 -11.28
N PHE A 42 -1.30 -2.68 -10.71
CA PHE A 42 -2.53 -1.92 -10.47
C PHE A 42 -3.24 -1.53 -11.78
N ASN A 43 -2.49 -1.19 -12.83
CA ASN A 43 -3.08 -0.90 -14.15
C ASN A 43 -3.71 -2.14 -14.80
N ARG A 44 -3.16 -3.34 -14.56
CA ARG A 44 -3.76 -4.60 -15.02
C ARG A 44 -5.08 -4.87 -14.29
N LEU A 45 -5.13 -4.69 -12.97
CA LEU A 45 -6.39 -4.77 -12.21
C LEU A 45 -7.44 -3.81 -12.79
N ARG A 46 -7.05 -2.57 -13.10
CA ARG A 46 -7.94 -1.57 -13.72
C ARG A 46 -8.51 -2.00 -15.08
N THR A 47 -7.74 -2.70 -15.89
CA THR A 47 -8.07 -2.99 -17.29
C THR A 47 -8.61 -4.39 -17.52
N LYS A 48 -8.31 -5.33 -16.63
CA LYS A 48 -8.62 -6.76 -16.77
C LYS A 48 -9.26 -7.37 -15.51
N GLY A 49 -9.35 -6.62 -14.41
CA GLY A 49 -9.93 -7.12 -13.17
C GLY A 49 -11.43 -7.32 -13.28
N GLU A 50 -11.91 -8.40 -12.69
CA GLU A 50 -13.34 -8.69 -12.51
C GLU A 50 -13.84 -8.15 -11.17
N ASP A 51 -15.16 -8.14 -10.95
CA ASP A 51 -15.76 -7.64 -9.69
C ASP A 51 -15.18 -8.33 -8.45
N GLY A 52 -14.85 -9.61 -8.56
CA GLY A 52 -14.21 -10.37 -7.47
C GLY A 52 -12.80 -9.89 -7.15
N ASP A 53 -12.02 -9.47 -8.16
CA ASP A 53 -10.66 -8.96 -7.95
C ASP A 53 -10.71 -7.61 -7.22
N TRP A 54 -11.64 -6.74 -7.62
CA TRP A 54 -11.88 -5.45 -6.96
C TRP A 54 -12.36 -5.61 -5.52
N PHE A 55 -13.26 -6.58 -5.29
CA PHE A 55 -13.72 -6.89 -3.95
C PHE A 55 -12.57 -7.40 -3.06
N SER A 56 -11.70 -8.26 -3.60
CA SER A 56 -10.50 -8.72 -2.90
C SER A 56 -9.56 -7.58 -2.53
N GLU A 57 -9.34 -6.62 -3.44
CA GLU A 57 -8.49 -5.45 -3.18
C GLU A 57 -9.11 -4.51 -2.11
N LEU A 58 -10.43 -4.36 -2.12
CA LEU A 58 -11.15 -3.64 -1.07
C LEU A 58 -10.96 -4.32 0.30
N CYS A 59 -11.09 -5.65 0.37
CA CYS A 59 -10.84 -6.40 1.59
C CYS A 59 -9.39 -6.23 2.06
N PHE A 60 -8.41 -6.27 1.16
CA PHE A 60 -7.00 -6.00 1.47
C PHE A 60 -6.81 -4.61 2.11
N CYS A 61 -7.45 -3.58 1.56
CA CYS A 61 -7.39 -2.23 2.12
C CYS A 61 -8.00 -2.14 3.53
N ILE A 62 -9.13 -2.81 3.76
CA ILE A 62 -9.77 -2.87 5.09
C ILE A 62 -8.85 -3.55 6.11
N MET A 63 -8.24 -4.68 5.73
CA MET A 63 -7.33 -5.42 6.61
C MET A 63 -6.05 -4.65 6.92
N THR A 64 -5.62 -3.75 6.03
CA THR A 64 -4.38 -2.96 6.19
C THR A 64 -4.59 -1.60 6.85
N ALA A 65 -5.83 -1.17 7.11
CA ALA A 65 -6.13 0.13 7.72
C ALA A 65 -5.40 0.38 9.05
N ASN A 66 -5.22 -0.67 9.87
CA ASN A 66 -4.44 -0.65 11.11
C ASN A 66 -3.42 -1.79 11.19
N SER A 67 -2.98 -2.32 10.04
CA SER A 67 -2.04 -3.42 9.96
C SER A 67 -0.97 -3.18 8.91
N THR A 68 0.05 -4.02 8.87
CA THR A 68 1.11 -3.89 7.87
C THR A 68 0.66 -4.42 6.52
N ALA A 69 1.11 -3.79 5.43
CA ALA A 69 0.90 -4.30 4.08
C ALA A 69 1.40 -5.74 3.92
N ARG A 70 2.49 -6.11 4.61
CA ARG A 70 3.03 -7.48 4.61
C ARG A 70 2.02 -8.48 5.18
N LEU A 71 1.38 -8.15 6.31
CA LEU A 71 0.37 -9.03 6.91
C LEU A 71 -0.86 -9.13 6.01
N GLY A 72 -1.33 -7.99 5.49
CA GLY A 72 -2.45 -7.97 4.54
C GLY A 72 -2.19 -8.84 3.31
N MET A 73 -0.99 -8.77 2.72
CA MET A 73 -0.62 -9.57 1.55
C MET A 73 -0.62 -11.07 1.87
N LYS A 74 -0.15 -11.45 3.07
CA LYS A 74 -0.17 -12.84 3.51
C LYS A 74 -1.61 -13.35 3.67
N ILE A 75 -2.46 -12.58 4.37
CA ILE A 75 -3.87 -12.93 4.57
C ILE A 75 -4.60 -13.03 3.24
N GLN A 76 -4.41 -12.07 2.32
CA GLN A 76 -5.05 -12.08 1.00
C GLN A 76 -4.61 -13.30 0.17
N SER A 77 -3.33 -13.68 0.26
CA SER A 77 -2.81 -14.90 -0.39
C SER A 77 -3.41 -16.18 0.20
N ASP A 78 -3.55 -16.27 1.52
CA ASP A 78 -4.09 -17.45 2.20
C ASP A 78 -5.62 -17.58 2.02
N LEU A 79 -6.32 -16.44 1.95
CA LEU A 79 -7.77 -16.38 1.81
C LEU A 79 -8.23 -16.58 0.36
N GLY A 80 -7.44 -16.12 -0.64
CA GLY A 80 -7.78 -16.24 -2.05
C GLY A 80 -9.16 -15.66 -2.39
N ALA A 81 -10.00 -16.42 -3.11
CA ALA A 81 -11.40 -16.04 -3.37
C ALA A 81 -12.31 -16.11 -2.12
N GLY A 82 -11.78 -16.52 -0.97
CA GLY A 82 -12.51 -16.69 0.29
C GLY A 82 -13.11 -15.40 0.82
N CYS A 83 -12.62 -14.22 0.44
CA CYS A 83 -13.32 -12.95 0.73
C CYS A 83 -14.76 -12.95 0.22
N ILE A 84 -15.03 -13.65 -0.89
CA ILE A 84 -16.32 -13.68 -1.58
C ILE A 84 -17.12 -14.92 -1.19
N THR A 85 -16.44 -16.06 -1.02
CA THR A 85 -17.10 -17.38 -0.94
C THR A 85 -17.12 -17.99 0.45
N ALA A 86 -16.23 -17.58 1.35
CA ALA A 86 -16.10 -18.20 2.67
C ALA A 86 -17.18 -17.71 3.63
N LYS A 87 -17.52 -18.56 4.60
CA LYS A 87 -18.41 -18.18 5.69
C LYS A 87 -17.71 -17.23 6.64
N ARG A 88 -18.50 -16.41 7.34
CA ARG A 88 -18.00 -15.45 8.33
C ARG A 88 -17.06 -16.11 9.36
N GLU A 89 -17.41 -17.29 9.85
CA GLU A 89 -16.63 -18.02 10.86
C GLU A 89 -15.26 -18.47 10.34
N GLU A 90 -15.17 -18.83 9.05
CA GLU A 90 -13.94 -19.26 8.40
C GLU A 90 -12.99 -18.06 8.21
N VAL A 91 -13.55 -16.93 7.76
CA VAL A 91 -12.80 -15.67 7.64
C VAL A 91 -12.31 -15.22 9.02
N GLU A 92 -13.16 -15.27 10.04
CA GLU A 92 -12.80 -14.89 11.41
C GLU A 92 -11.66 -15.76 11.96
N ALA A 93 -11.75 -17.08 11.81
CA ALA A 93 -10.71 -18.00 12.26
C ALA A 93 -9.37 -17.75 11.54
N LEU A 94 -9.41 -17.50 10.23
CA LEU A 94 -8.22 -17.23 9.44
C LEU A 94 -7.54 -15.91 9.85
N LEU A 95 -8.33 -14.86 10.10
CA LEU A 95 -7.82 -13.58 10.57
C LEU A 95 -7.19 -13.71 11.97
N ARG A 96 -7.85 -14.42 12.90
CA ARG A 96 -7.33 -14.67 14.26
C ARG A 96 -6.01 -15.46 14.25
N ASN A 97 -5.84 -16.39 13.30
CA ASN A 97 -4.59 -17.14 13.15
C ASN A 97 -3.41 -16.27 12.67
N HIS A 98 -3.70 -15.09 12.12
CA HIS A 98 -2.73 -14.16 11.58
C HIS A 98 -2.41 -12.97 12.50
N GLY A 99 -3.24 -12.68 13.50
CA GLY A 99 -3.01 -11.63 14.50
C GLY A 99 -4.29 -11.10 15.13
#